data_AF-A0A5B8XQW2-F1
#
_entry.id   AF-A0A5B8XQW2-F1
#
_cell.length_a   1.000
_cell.length_b   1.000
_cell.length_c   1.000
_cell.angle_alpha   90.00
_cell.angle_beta   90.00
_cell.angle_gamma   90.00
#
_symmetry.space_group_name_H-M   'P 1'
#
loop_
_entity.id
_entity.type
_entity.pdbx_description
1 polymer ?
#
loop_
_entity_poly.entity_id
_entity_poly.type
_entity_poly.pdbx_seq_one_letter_code
_entity_poly.pdbx_strand_id
1 'polypeptide(L)'
;MTTEVNQANTTHAQIDAALNIQRKAAIVAGGAVDHAGRVRVVPMENFDMQKTIFGSLEGTLQRTVMKDKLAKEPVWNDVAAKAIESSYMDIVSTAPEPDVNPDLISFMHKECDFSMEHADGTFLEHLLFCHNYAARHYADHSPNVALLHSIMGTATNTFAMPVGKFEALKERLTDFEALQIEAFPSMLRLFYDQALLTELTANMHRIDELQEVHCFRVMDNKRIVLNADDFWHQLNYHLMHFVDFMPSANWWMRRNDPLMLMFRQLSTFLDQAGQRRAHVDVVFPAIPKAPLGEEPTIVGRLSSALPASLTLKLAQKTIRGYSDKIGHNLGYRLVWG
;
A
#
# COMPACT_ATOMS: atom_id res chain seq x y z
N MET A 1 6.07 54.79 -22.13
CA MET A 1 5.43 53.48 -22.34
C MET A 1 6.35 52.44 -21.72
N THR A 2 6.16 52.19 -20.43
CA THR A 2 6.87 51.18 -19.65
C THR A 2 5.92 50.00 -19.48
N THR A 3 6.30 48.88 -20.07
CA THR A 3 5.58 47.61 -20.00
C THR A 3 5.82 46.99 -18.63
N GLU A 4 4.76 46.90 -17.83
CA GLU A 4 4.76 46.11 -16.59
C GLU A 4 4.74 44.62 -16.94
N VAL A 5 5.77 43.91 -16.49
CA VAL A 5 5.83 42.45 -16.51
C VAL A 5 5.04 41.96 -15.30
N ASN A 6 3.86 41.38 -15.55
CA ASN A 6 3.11 40.63 -14.56
C ASN A 6 3.91 39.38 -14.16
N GLN A 7 4.52 39.41 -12.97
CA GLN A 7 4.96 38.20 -12.28
C GLN A 7 3.71 37.40 -11.87
N ALA A 8 3.40 36.36 -12.64
CA ALA A 8 2.49 35.33 -12.19
C ALA A 8 3.11 34.63 -10.97
N ASN A 9 2.44 34.75 -9.82
CA ASN A 9 2.71 33.95 -8.63
C ASN A 9 2.55 32.46 -9.00
N THR A 10 3.66 31.77 -9.21
CA THR A 10 3.73 30.31 -9.15
C THR A 10 3.57 29.92 -7.68
N THR A 11 2.31 29.76 -7.24
CA THR A 11 2.02 28.89 -6.09
C THR A 11 2.64 27.54 -6.39
N HIS A 12 3.68 27.17 -5.66
CA HIS A 12 4.25 25.82 -5.73
C HIS A 12 3.12 24.83 -5.45
N ALA A 13 2.80 23.96 -6.41
CA ALA A 13 1.82 22.91 -6.19
C ALA A 13 2.35 22.04 -5.04
N GLN A 14 1.57 21.90 -3.97
CA GLN A 14 1.85 21.01 -2.85
C GLN A 14 0.70 20.01 -2.71
N ILE A 15 1.03 18.81 -2.22
CA ILE A 15 0.01 17.84 -1.83
C ILE A 15 -0.58 18.32 -0.50
N ASP A 16 -1.83 18.80 -0.53
CA ASP A 16 -2.56 19.25 0.66
C ASP A 16 -3.12 18.04 1.43
N ALA A 17 -2.23 17.32 2.12
CA ALA A 17 -2.58 16.18 2.96
C ALA A 17 -1.74 16.16 4.24
N ALA A 18 -2.40 16.01 5.40
CA ALA A 18 -1.73 15.91 6.69
C ALA A 18 -1.69 14.46 7.17
N LEU A 19 -0.49 13.93 7.45
CA LEU A 19 -0.34 12.58 7.98
C LEU A 19 -1.02 12.43 9.34
N ASN A 20 -1.84 11.40 9.50
CA ASN A 20 -2.40 11.03 10.78
C ASN A 20 -1.33 10.48 11.75
N ILE A 21 -1.70 10.35 13.03
CA ILE A 21 -0.80 9.87 14.10
C ILE A 21 -0.25 8.48 13.82
N GLN A 22 -1.03 7.57 13.22
CA GLN A 22 -0.58 6.22 12.93
C GLN A 22 0.56 6.21 11.90
N ARG A 23 0.41 6.98 10.82
CA ARG A 23 1.41 7.15 9.76
C ARG A 23 2.69 7.79 10.28
N LYS A 24 2.56 8.83 11.12
CA LYS A 24 3.69 9.42 11.84
C LYS A 24 4.41 8.41 12.72
N ALA A 25 3.66 7.60 13.48
CA ALA A 25 4.23 6.54 14.31
C ALA A 25 5.02 5.52 13.49
N ALA A 26 4.50 5.14 12.31
CA ALA A 26 5.18 4.19 11.43
C ALA A 26 6.48 4.76 10.85
N ILE A 27 6.49 6.03 10.42
CA ILE A 27 7.71 6.72 9.97
C ILE A 27 8.75 6.78 11.09
N VAL A 28 8.34 7.14 12.31
CA VAL A 28 9.25 7.20 13.48
C VAL A 28 9.81 5.82 13.82
N ALA A 29 8.98 4.77 13.76
CA ALA A 29 9.36 3.42 14.15
C ALA A 29 10.14 2.65 13.08
N GLY A 30 10.16 3.14 11.83
CA GLY A 30 10.74 2.37 10.72
C GLY A 30 9.91 1.16 10.31
N GLY A 31 8.60 1.16 10.60
CA GLY A 31 7.70 0.07 10.24
C GLY A 31 6.38 0.09 11.02
N ALA A 32 5.60 -0.98 10.89
CA ALA A 32 4.27 -1.05 11.48
C ALA A 32 4.33 -1.56 12.93
N VAL A 33 3.52 -0.96 13.83
CA VAL A 33 3.50 -1.28 15.27
C VAL A 33 2.07 -1.58 15.75
N ASP A 34 1.92 -2.61 16.59
CA ASP A 34 0.67 -2.86 17.31
C ASP A 34 0.58 -1.94 18.55
N HIS A 35 -0.25 -0.90 18.48
CA HIS A 35 -0.42 0.08 19.56
C HIS A 35 -1.54 -0.29 20.55
N ALA A 36 -1.88 -1.57 20.69
CA ALA A 36 -2.85 -2.03 21.70
C ALA A 36 -2.53 -1.45 23.09
N GLY A 37 -3.55 -0.86 23.74
CA GLY A 37 -3.42 -0.16 25.02
C GLY A 37 -3.02 1.32 24.93
N ARG A 38 -2.58 1.80 23.76
CA ARG A 38 -2.33 3.24 23.49
C ARG A 38 -3.39 3.86 22.58
N VAL A 39 -4.18 3.02 21.92
CA VAL A 39 -5.24 3.40 20.98
C VAL A 39 -6.53 2.68 21.37
N ARG A 40 -7.65 3.39 21.23
CA ARG A 40 -9.00 2.82 21.23
C ARG A 40 -9.51 2.81 19.79
N VAL A 41 -9.97 1.66 19.29
CA VAL A 41 -10.57 1.53 17.96
C VAL A 41 -12.08 1.60 18.12
N VAL A 42 -12.70 2.64 17.56
CA VAL A 42 -14.14 2.90 17.68
C VAL A 42 -14.83 2.83 16.32
N PRO A 43 -16.12 2.45 16.25
CA PRO A 43 -16.88 2.51 15.00
C PRO A 43 -17.07 3.94 14.51
N MET A 44 -17.00 4.15 13.20
CA MET A 44 -17.32 5.44 12.57
C MET A 44 -18.84 5.58 12.38
N GLU A 45 -19.43 6.69 12.85
CA GLU A 45 -20.90 6.88 12.80
C GLU A 45 -21.46 6.99 11.38
N ASN A 46 -20.73 7.63 10.46
CA ASN A 46 -21.21 7.96 9.10
C ASN A 46 -20.43 7.27 7.98
N PHE A 47 -19.88 6.07 8.24
CA PHE A 47 -19.09 5.35 7.23
C PHE A 47 -19.94 4.89 6.04
N ASP A 48 -19.62 5.42 4.86
CA ASP A 48 -20.23 5.04 3.58
C ASP A 48 -19.23 4.30 2.68
N MET A 49 -19.37 2.97 2.64
CA MET A 49 -18.52 2.11 1.82
C MET A 49 -18.67 2.38 0.31
N GLN A 50 -19.79 2.96 -0.16
CA GLN A 50 -19.96 3.25 -1.59
C GLN A 50 -19.00 4.30 -2.10
N LYS A 51 -18.47 5.14 -1.22
CA LYS A 51 -17.52 6.19 -1.53
C LYS A 51 -16.06 5.73 -1.38
N THR A 52 -15.81 4.42 -1.47
CA THR A 52 -14.48 3.83 -1.34
C THR A 52 -14.19 2.93 -2.54
N ILE A 53 -12.94 2.49 -2.71
CA ILE A 53 -12.56 1.46 -3.70
C ILE A 53 -13.34 0.15 -3.56
N PHE A 54 -13.99 -0.07 -2.42
CA PHE A 54 -14.80 -1.25 -2.12
C PHE A 54 -16.29 -1.06 -2.42
N GLY A 55 -16.71 0.09 -2.94
CA GLY A 55 -18.10 0.36 -3.31
C GLY A 55 -18.64 -0.63 -4.35
N SER A 56 -17.76 -1.13 -5.23
CA SER A 56 -18.05 -2.13 -6.26
C SER A 56 -18.07 -3.59 -5.74
N LEU A 57 -17.83 -3.84 -4.45
CA LEU A 57 -17.96 -5.19 -3.88
C LEU A 57 -19.40 -5.68 -3.96
N GLU A 58 -19.58 -6.86 -4.55
CA GLU A 58 -20.87 -7.56 -4.62
C GLU A 58 -21.01 -8.57 -3.48
N GLY A 59 -22.26 -8.82 -3.06
CA GLY A 59 -22.60 -9.80 -2.04
C GLY A 59 -22.70 -9.22 -0.62
N THR A 60 -23.82 -9.49 0.05
CA THR A 60 -24.13 -8.92 1.38
C THR A 60 -23.08 -9.30 2.43
N LEU A 61 -22.62 -10.56 2.42
CA LEU A 61 -21.63 -11.04 3.39
C LEU A 61 -20.27 -10.35 3.21
N GLN A 62 -19.77 -10.26 1.98
CA GLN A 62 -18.51 -9.62 1.64
C GLN A 62 -18.54 -8.14 2.01
N ARG A 63 -19.64 -7.44 1.66
CA ARG A 63 -19.86 -6.05 2.02
C ARG A 63 -19.92 -5.83 3.53
N THR A 64 -20.54 -6.75 4.27
CA THR A 64 -20.66 -6.66 5.74
C THR A 64 -19.30 -6.86 6.41
N VAL A 65 -18.54 -7.86 5.99
CA VAL A 65 -17.17 -8.10 6.49
C VAL A 65 -16.26 -6.93 6.16
N MET A 66 -16.34 -6.37 4.94
CA MET A 66 -15.52 -5.23 4.56
C MET A 66 -15.91 -3.97 5.35
N LYS A 67 -17.21 -3.71 5.53
CA LYS A 67 -17.69 -2.61 6.37
C LYS A 67 -17.21 -2.74 7.81
N ASP A 68 -17.27 -3.94 8.41
CA ASP A 68 -16.77 -4.16 9.78
C ASP A 68 -15.26 -3.86 9.92
N LYS A 69 -14.49 -4.08 8.85
CA LYS A 69 -13.06 -3.76 8.82
C LYS A 69 -12.79 -2.26 8.68
N LEU A 70 -13.51 -1.60 7.78
CA LEU A 70 -13.22 -0.22 7.37
C LEU A 70 -13.95 0.84 8.18
N ALA A 71 -15.12 0.54 8.75
CA ALA A 71 -15.95 1.50 9.50
C ALA A 71 -15.42 1.73 10.92
N LYS A 72 -14.11 1.95 11.05
CA LYS A 72 -13.39 2.06 12.32
C LYS A 72 -12.37 3.18 12.24
N GLU A 73 -12.24 3.94 13.32
CA GLU A 73 -11.22 4.98 13.46
C GLU A 73 -10.41 4.80 14.75
N PRO A 74 -9.12 5.15 14.74
CA PRO A 74 -8.29 5.12 15.94
C PRO A 74 -8.43 6.41 16.74
N VAL A 75 -8.80 6.27 18.01
CA VAL A 75 -8.73 7.34 19.02
C VAL A 75 -7.50 7.11 19.88
N TRP A 76 -6.50 7.97 19.72
CA TRP A 76 -5.23 7.87 20.43
C TRP A 76 -5.32 8.41 21.86
N ASN A 77 -4.60 7.80 22.79
CA ASN A 77 -4.33 8.40 24.09
C ASN A 77 -3.46 9.67 23.91
N ASP A 78 -3.81 10.76 24.58
CA ASP A 78 -3.12 12.06 24.46
C ASP A 78 -1.60 11.97 24.70
N VAL A 79 -1.18 11.17 25.69
CA VAL A 79 0.25 10.97 25.99
C VAL A 79 0.95 10.27 24.84
N ALA A 80 0.32 9.23 24.27
CA ALA A 80 0.88 8.50 23.14
C ALA A 80 0.92 9.37 21.88
N ALA A 81 -0.17 10.07 21.56
CA ALA A 81 -0.23 10.98 20.42
C ALA A 81 0.83 12.09 20.52
N LYS A 82 0.94 12.74 21.69
CA LYS A 82 1.94 13.79 21.92
C LYS A 82 3.37 13.28 21.79
N ALA A 83 3.65 12.08 22.32
CA ALA A 83 4.97 11.47 22.18
C ALA A 83 5.32 11.19 20.71
N ILE A 84 4.38 10.62 19.95
CA ILE A 84 4.55 10.35 18.51
C ILE A 84 4.77 11.65 17.74
N GLU A 85 3.95 12.67 17.96
CA GLU A 85 4.09 13.97 17.31
C GLU A 85 5.46 14.60 17.61
N SER A 86 5.90 14.53 18.87
CA SER A 86 7.21 15.08 19.26
C SER A 86 8.34 14.35 18.54
N SER A 87 8.34 13.01 18.55
CA SER A 87 9.37 12.22 17.84
C SER A 87 9.34 12.42 16.33
N TYR A 88 8.14 12.59 15.75
CA TYR A 88 8.00 12.87 14.33
C TYR A 88 8.57 14.26 13.99
N MET A 89 8.27 15.29 14.79
CA MET A 89 8.83 16.63 14.60
C MET A 89 10.35 16.67 14.78
N ASP A 90 10.90 15.93 15.75
CA ASP A 90 12.35 15.80 15.93
C ASP A 90 13.00 15.20 14.67
N ILE A 91 12.38 14.16 14.10
CA ILE A 91 12.84 13.50 12.88
C ILE A 91 12.78 14.44 11.65
N VAL A 92 11.64 15.10 11.41
CA VAL A 92 11.46 15.98 10.25
C VAL A 92 12.34 17.22 10.36
N SER A 93 12.59 17.73 11.57
CA SER A 93 13.48 18.89 11.78
C SER A 93 14.96 18.57 11.53
N THR A 94 15.38 17.32 11.74
CA THR A 94 16.79 16.90 11.60
C THR A 94 17.09 16.37 10.21
N ALA A 95 16.14 15.70 9.58
CA ALA A 95 16.24 15.15 8.24
C ALA A 95 14.87 15.24 7.56
N PRO A 96 14.52 16.41 6.99
CA PRO A 96 13.24 16.61 6.33
C PRO A 96 13.10 15.70 5.12
N GLU A 97 11.87 15.25 4.84
CA GLU A 97 11.58 14.50 3.63
C GLU A 97 11.81 15.36 2.39
N PRO A 98 12.23 14.75 1.27
CA PRO A 98 12.37 15.47 0.01
C PRO A 98 11.02 16.00 -0.46
N ASP A 99 11.02 17.20 -1.03
CA ASP A 99 9.83 17.74 -1.68
C ASP A 99 9.44 16.87 -2.88
N VAL A 100 8.14 16.62 -3.03
CA VAL A 100 7.61 15.98 -4.24
C VAL A 100 7.75 16.94 -5.42
N ASN A 101 8.21 16.43 -6.57
CA ASN A 101 8.36 17.22 -7.79
C ASN A 101 7.03 17.93 -8.16
N PRO A 102 7.01 19.28 -8.26
CA PRO A 102 5.81 20.04 -8.61
C PRO A 102 5.15 19.63 -9.94
N ASP A 103 5.93 19.14 -10.91
CA ASP A 103 5.40 18.66 -12.18
C ASP A 103 4.62 17.35 -12.03
N LEU A 104 5.03 16.48 -11.09
CA LEU A 104 4.29 15.28 -10.73
C LEU A 104 3.01 15.64 -9.98
N ILE A 105 3.06 16.59 -9.05
CA ILE A 105 1.86 17.08 -8.34
C ILE A 105 0.88 17.68 -9.35
N SER A 106 1.37 18.53 -10.26
CA SER A 106 0.52 19.10 -11.30
C SER A 106 -0.08 18.02 -12.21
N PHE A 107 0.65 16.95 -12.50
CA PHE A 107 0.12 15.83 -13.27
C PHE A 107 -0.99 15.13 -12.49
N MET A 108 -0.74 14.75 -11.24
CA MET A 108 -1.72 14.08 -10.37
C MET A 108 -3.02 14.89 -10.24
N HIS A 109 -2.93 16.20 -10.07
CA HIS A 109 -4.10 17.07 -9.95
C HIS A 109 -4.90 17.20 -11.25
N LYS A 110 -4.24 17.15 -12.42
CA LYS A 110 -4.88 17.39 -13.72
C LYS A 110 -5.39 16.11 -14.37
N GLU A 111 -4.68 15.01 -14.17
CA GLU A 111 -4.81 13.79 -14.97
C GLU A 111 -5.31 12.59 -14.15
N CYS A 112 -5.34 12.68 -12.82
CA CYS A 112 -5.87 11.63 -11.95
C CYS A 112 -7.21 12.04 -11.31
N ASP A 113 -8.11 11.08 -11.17
CA ASP A 113 -9.36 11.19 -10.44
C ASP A 113 -9.28 10.42 -9.11
N PHE A 114 -9.06 11.17 -8.03
CA PHE A 114 -9.01 10.62 -6.68
C PHE A 114 -10.38 10.60 -5.98
N SER A 115 -11.48 10.97 -6.65
CA SER A 115 -12.80 11.07 -6.00
C SER A 115 -13.36 9.72 -5.55
N MET A 116 -12.84 8.62 -6.11
CA MET A 116 -13.36 7.26 -5.90
C MET A 116 -12.60 6.45 -4.84
N GLU A 117 -11.40 6.89 -4.43
CA GLU A 117 -10.49 6.00 -3.71
C GLU A 117 -10.63 6.05 -2.19
N HIS A 118 -10.93 7.22 -1.61
CA HIS A 118 -11.49 7.33 -0.26
C HIS A 118 -12.35 8.60 -0.11
N ALA A 119 -13.61 8.43 0.31
CA ALA A 119 -14.62 9.47 0.52
C ALA A 119 -14.19 10.68 1.36
N ASP A 120 -13.13 10.52 2.14
CA ASP A 120 -12.63 11.42 3.18
C ASP A 120 -11.26 12.06 2.83
N GLY A 121 -10.73 11.82 1.62
CA GLY A 121 -9.45 12.40 1.19
C GLY A 121 -8.20 11.62 1.63
N THR A 122 -8.36 10.49 2.32
CA THR A 122 -7.23 9.70 2.87
C THR A 122 -6.35 9.03 1.81
N PHE A 123 -6.72 9.04 0.52
CA PHE A 123 -5.89 8.48 -0.55
C PHE A 123 -4.65 9.33 -0.83
N LEU A 124 -4.77 10.66 -0.95
CA LEU A 124 -3.60 11.52 -1.12
C LEU A 124 -2.69 11.46 0.12
N GLU A 125 -3.29 11.33 1.30
CA GLU A 125 -2.56 11.10 2.56
C GLU A 125 -1.81 9.75 2.55
N HIS A 126 -2.40 8.69 1.97
CA HIS A 126 -1.75 7.39 1.75
C HIS A 126 -0.53 7.53 0.83
N LEU A 127 -0.70 8.19 -0.33
CA LEU A 127 0.39 8.38 -1.28
C LEU A 127 1.53 9.20 -0.67
N LEU A 128 1.21 10.28 0.06
CA LEU A 128 2.19 11.11 0.75
C LEU A 128 2.90 10.32 1.87
N PHE A 129 2.18 9.50 2.63
CA PHE A 129 2.80 8.60 3.61
C PHE A 129 3.80 7.66 2.94
N CYS A 130 3.40 6.97 1.88
CA CYS A 130 4.26 6.02 1.18
C CYS A 130 5.51 6.70 0.61
N HIS A 131 5.37 7.91 0.06
CA HIS A 131 6.48 8.74 -0.38
C HIS A 131 7.46 9.04 0.77
N ASN A 132 6.96 9.62 1.87
CA ASN A 132 7.78 10.02 3.02
C ASN A 132 8.46 8.83 3.69
N TYR A 133 7.72 7.72 3.82
CA TYR A 133 8.26 6.47 4.37
C TYR A 133 9.39 5.93 3.47
N ALA A 134 9.18 5.85 2.16
CA ALA A 134 10.20 5.35 1.22
C ALA A 134 11.44 6.26 1.19
N ALA A 135 11.27 7.57 1.18
CA ALA A 135 12.40 8.51 1.20
C ALA A 135 13.31 8.32 2.42
N ARG A 136 12.72 7.92 3.55
CA ARG A 136 13.46 7.71 4.80
C ARG A 136 14.02 6.30 4.95
N HIS A 137 13.20 5.31 4.64
CA HIS A 137 13.46 3.90 4.94
C HIS A 137 13.90 3.08 3.73
N TYR A 138 14.04 3.75 2.59
CA TYR A 138 14.61 3.19 1.36
C TYR A 138 15.31 4.28 0.52
N ALA A 139 16.16 5.06 1.20
CA ALA A 139 16.72 6.32 0.70
C ALA A 139 17.56 6.22 -0.59
N ASP A 140 18.10 5.04 -0.90
CA ASP A 140 18.89 4.80 -2.11
C ASP A 140 18.02 4.65 -3.38
N HIS A 141 16.69 4.67 -3.24
CA HIS A 141 15.73 4.46 -4.32
C HIS A 141 14.65 5.55 -4.34
N SER A 142 14.04 5.76 -5.51
CA SER A 142 13.12 6.89 -5.68
C SER A 142 11.82 6.73 -4.87
N PRO A 143 11.49 7.70 -4.00
CA PRO A 143 10.21 7.71 -3.30
C PRO A 143 9.02 8.02 -4.22
N ASN A 144 9.25 8.49 -5.45
CA ASN A 144 8.18 8.72 -6.43
C ASN A 144 7.49 7.42 -6.86
N VAL A 145 8.19 6.28 -6.81
CA VAL A 145 7.55 4.98 -7.03
C VAL A 145 6.48 4.75 -5.98
N ALA A 146 6.81 4.96 -4.71
CA ALA A 146 5.88 4.83 -3.59
C ALA A 146 4.80 5.92 -3.59
N LEU A 147 5.04 7.10 -4.17
CA LEU A 147 4.01 8.13 -4.36
C LEU A 147 2.97 7.73 -5.41
N LEU A 148 3.37 7.06 -6.49
CA LEU A 148 2.54 6.85 -7.67
C LEU A 148 2.06 5.39 -7.83
N HIS A 149 2.52 4.48 -6.98
CA HIS A 149 2.32 3.03 -7.09
C HIS A 149 0.87 2.57 -7.32
N SER A 150 -0.13 3.30 -6.79
CA SER A 150 -1.54 2.92 -6.86
C SER A 150 -2.36 3.71 -7.88
N ILE A 151 -1.81 4.74 -8.53
CA ILE A 151 -2.59 5.57 -9.46
C ILE A 151 -2.99 4.80 -10.73
N MET A 152 -2.19 3.79 -11.10
CA MET A 152 -2.43 2.89 -12.23
C MET A 152 -3.29 1.67 -11.84
N GLY A 153 -3.85 1.66 -10.65
CA GLY A 153 -4.74 0.63 -10.16
C GLY A 153 -4.41 0.20 -8.75
N THR A 154 -5.44 -0.06 -7.97
CA THR A 154 -5.33 -0.74 -6.69
C THR A 154 -5.55 -2.25 -6.87
N ALA A 155 -5.70 -3.00 -5.78
CA ALA A 155 -6.10 -4.40 -5.84
C ALA A 155 -7.50 -4.60 -6.49
N THR A 156 -8.32 -3.55 -6.59
CA THR A 156 -9.63 -3.57 -7.25
C THR A 156 -9.52 -3.10 -8.72
N ASN A 157 -10.64 -2.82 -9.37
CA ASN A 157 -10.70 -2.23 -10.72
C ASN A 157 -10.93 -0.70 -10.69
N THR A 158 -10.51 -0.04 -9.61
CA THR A 158 -10.46 1.42 -9.54
C THR A 158 -9.09 1.89 -9.98
N PHE A 159 -9.07 2.88 -10.88
CA PHE A 159 -7.88 3.43 -11.51
C PHE A 159 -7.97 4.96 -11.43
N ALA A 160 -7.17 5.59 -10.58
CA ALA A 160 -7.13 7.05 -10.50
C ALA A 160 -6.66 7.66 -11.83
N MET A 161 -5.68 7.05 -12.50
CA MET A 161 -5.14 7.51 -13.77
C MET A 161 -5.61 6.61 -14.93
N PRO A 162 -6.26 7.15 -15.97
CA PRO A 162 -6.58 6.40 -17.17
C PRO A 162 -5.32 5.91 -17.91
N VAL A 163 -5.38 4.72 -18.51
CA VAL A 163 -4.25 4.10 -19.23
C VAL A 163 -3.64 5.00 -20.32
N GLY A 164 -4.46 5.81 -20.98
CA GLY A 164 -4.02 6.74 -22.04
C GLY A 164 -3.12 7.88 -21.56
N LYS A 165 -3.01 8.09 -20.25
CA LYS A 165 -2.15 9.13 -19.64
C LYS A 165 -0.76 8.64 -19.27
N PHE A 166 -0.50 7.33 -19.40
CA PHE A 166 0.77 6.75 -18.95
C PHE A 166 2.00 7.28 -19.69
N GLU A 167 1.95 7.49 -21.01
CA GLU A 167 3.12 8.05 -21.73
C GLU A 167 3.43 9.48 -21.28
N ALA A 168 2.41 10.29 -21.00
CA ALA A 168 2.60 11.63 -20.42
C ALA A 168 3.20 11.55 -19.01
N LEU A 169 2.79 10.57 -18.19
CA LEU A 169 3.42 10.34 -16.89
C LEU A 169 4.91 9.98 -17.05
N LYS A 170 5.24 9.07 -17.98
CA LYS A 170 6.62 8.62 -18.21
C LYS A 170 7.59 9.73 -18.57
N GLU A 171 7.15 10.76 -19.28
CA GLU A 171 7.97 11.94 -19.59
C GLU A 171 8.47 12.69 -18.33
N ARG A 172 7.88 12.42 -17.17
CA ARG A 172 8.21 13.03 -15.86
C ARG A 172 8.95 12.06 -14.94
N LEU A 173 9.23 10.85 -15.40
CA LEU A 173 9.81 9.77 -14.61
C LEU A 173 11.12 9.30 -15.25
N THR A 174 11.98 8.75 -14.42
CA THR A 174 13.06 7.87 -14.86
C THR A 174 12.50 6.54 -15.38
N ASP A 175 13.27 5.83 -16.19
CA ASP A 175 12.89 4.50 -16.70
C ASP A 175 12.61 3.51 -15.56
N PHE A 176 13.42 3.56 -14.49
CA PHE A 176 13.23 2.77 -13.28
C PHE A 176 11.88 3.08 -12.62
N GLU A 177 11.57 4.35 -12.38
CA GLU A 177 10.30 4.74 -11.75
C GLU A 177 9.11 4.29 -12.61
N ALA A 178 9.16 4.54 -13.92
CA ALA A 178 8.11 4.15 -14.84
C ALA A 178 7.83 2.64 -14.80
N LEU A 179 8.88 1.81 -14.83
CA LEU A 179 8.77 0.35 -14.79
C LEU A 179 8.14 -0.14 -13.47
N GLN A 180 8.62 0.38 -12.33
CA GLN A 180 8.14 -0.04 -11.01
C GLN A 180 6.68 0.40 -10.78
N ILE A 181 6.32 1.61 -11.21
CA ILE A 181 4.95 2.13 -11.08
C ILE A 181 3.97 1.31 -11.92
N GLU A 182 4.32 0.93 -13.16
CA GLU A 182 3.41 0.14 -13.99
C GLU A 182 3.31 -1.34 -13.56
N ALA A 183 4.36 -1.87 -12.95
CA ALA A 183 4.40 -3.25 -12.46
C ALA A 183 3.65 -3.42 -11.14
N PHE A 184 3.51 -2.36 -10.34
CA PHE A 184 2.97 -2.45 -8.98
C PHE A 184 1.56 -3.05 -8.88
N PRO A 185 0.56 -2.60 -9.65
CA PRO A 185 -0.78 -3.19 -9.55
C PRO A 185 -0.78 -4.68 -9.94
N SER A 186 0.06 -5.07 -10.90
CA SER A 186 0.17 -6.45 -11.38
C SER A 186 0.80 -7.36 -10.34
N MET A 187 1.91 -6.92 -9.73
CA MET A 187 2.55 -7.67 -8.64
C MET A 187 1.65 -7.78 -7.42
N LEU A 188 0.91 -6.72 -7.07
CA LEU A 188 -0.08 -6.77 -6.00
C LEU A 188 -1.12 -7.88 -6.24
N ARG A 189 -1.68 -7.96 -7.46
CA ARG A 189 -2.65 -9.02 -7.80
C ARG A 189 -2.04 -10.41 -7.79
N LEU A 190 -0.81 -10.58 -8.26
CA LEU A 190 -0.11 -11.87 -8.23
C LEU A 190 0.19 -12.32 -6.79
N PHE A 191 0.47 -11.40 -5.86
CA PHE A 191 0.61 -11.73 -4.45
C PHE A 191 -0.69 -12.19 -3.82
N TYR A 192 -1.80 -11.51 -4.11
CA TYR A 192 -3.11 -11.99 -3.70
C TYR A 192 -3.48 -13.34 -4.33
N ASP A 193 -3.02 -13.61 -5.56
CA ASP A 193 -3.23 -14.90 -6.21
C ASP A 193 -2.39 -16.03 -5.58
N GLN A 194 -1.34 -15.69 -4.83
CA GLN A 194 -0.44 -16.59 -4.08
C GLN A 194 0.43 -17.53 -4.93
N ALA A 195 0.13 -17.73 -6.21
CA ALA A 195 0.87 -18.64 -7.09
C ALA A 195 2.36 -18.24 -7.19
N LEU A 196 2.64 -16.97 -7.48
CA LEU A 196 4.00 -16.43 -7.63
C LEU A 196 4.86 -16.67 -6.38
N LEU A 197 4.36 -16.27 -5.21
CA LEU A 197 5.13 -16.39 -3.97
C LEU A 197 5.32 -17.87 -3.55
N THR A 198 4.35 -18.72 -3.85
CA THR A 198 4.46 -20.17 -3.61
C THR A 198 5.57 -20.78 -4.48
N GLU A 199 5.61 -20.44 -5.77
CA GLU A 199 6.64 -20.93 -6.69
C GLU A 199 8.03 -20.42 -6.32
N LEU A 200 8.17 -19.13 -6.00
CA LEU A 200 9.44 -18.56 -5.52
C LEU A 200 9.93 -19.24 -4.24
N THR A 201 9.03 -19.47 -3.28
CA THR A 201 9.37 -20.16 -2.03
C THR A 201 9.80 -21.60 -2.28
N ALA A 202 9.13 -22.32 -3.20
CA ALA A 202 9.53 -23.68 -3.57
C ALA A 202 10.91 -23.73 -4.26
N ASN A 203 11.30 -22.65 -4.92
CA ASN A 203 12.59 -22.50 -5.60
C ASN A 203 13.63 -21.71 -4.78
N MET A 204 13.44 -21.58 -3.45
CA MET A 204 14.36 -20.82 -2.59
C MET A 204 15.82 -21.28 -2.69
N HIS A 205 16.04 -22.58 -2.91
CA HIS A 205 17.38 -23.19 -3.06
C HIS A 205 18.18 -22.67 -4.26
N ARG A 206 17.52 -22.03 -5.23
CA ARG A 206 18.10 -21.46 -6.45
C ARG A 206 17.68 -20.00 -6.64
N ILE A 207 17.28 -19.31 -5.58
CA ILE A 207 16.68 -17.98 -5.69
C ILE A 207 17.61 -16.95 -6.33
N ASP A 208 18.92 -17.12 -6.14
CA ASP A 208 19.97 -16.29 -6.74
C ASP A 208 20.17 -16.53 -8.25
N GLU A 209 19.58 -17.60 -8.80
CA GLU A 209 19.57 -17.88 -10.24
C GLU A 209 18.39 -17.22 -10.96
N LEU A 210 17.48 -16.55 -10.25
CA LEU A 210 16.37 -15.83 -10.88
C LEU A 210 16.96 -14.75 -11.78
N GLN A 211 16.54 -14.71 -13.05
CA GLN A 211 16.99 -13.71 -14.02
C GLN A 211 15.88 -12.72 -14.35
N GLU A 212 14.66 -13.21 -14.57
CA GLU A 212 13.54 -12.36 -15.00
C GLU A 212 12.19 -12.87 -14.49
N VAL A 213 11.26 -11.94 -14.29
CA VAL A 213 9.84 -12.18 -14.04
C VAL A 213 9.03 -11.52 -15.14
N HIS A 214 8.26 -12.32 -15.85
CA HIS A 214 7.37 -11.88 -16.93
C HIS A 214 5.93 -11.90 -16.42
N CYS A 215 5.19 -10.81 -16.61
CA CYS A 215 3.77 -10.74 -16.26
C CYS A 215 3.02 -9.79 -17.20
N PHE A 216 1.75 -9.50 -16.88
CA PHE A 216 0.90 -8.61 -17.66
C PHE A 216 0.44 -7.43 -16.82
N ARG A 217 0.39 -6.25 -17.44
CA ARG A 217 -0.07 -5.01 -16.83
C ARG A 217 -1.57 -5.04 -16.59
N VAL A 218 -2.01 -4.65 -15.38
CA VAL A 218 -3.42 -4.71 -14.98
C VAL A 218 -4.36 -3.99 -15.93
N MET A 219 -4.00 -2.79 -16.39
CA MET A 219 -4.91 -1.92 -17.14
C MET A 219 -5.17 -2.37 -18.58
N ASP A 220 -4.23 -3.05 -19.23
CA ASP A 220 -4.30 -3.32 -20.68
C ASP A 220 -3.59 -4.61 -21.15
N ASN A 221 -3.14 -5.46 -20.24
CA ASN A 221 -2.40 -6.69 -20.54
C ASN A 221 -1.11 -6.50 -21.36
N LYS A 222 -0.52 -5.31 -21.41
CA LYS A 222 0.84 -5.19 -21.95
C LYS A 222 1.79 -6.06 -21.13
N ARG A 223 2.73 -6.72 -21.81
CA ARG A 223 3.74 -7.53 -21.12
C ARG A 223 4.69 -6.63 -20.36
N ILE A 224 4.99 -7.03 -19.14
CA ILE A 224 6.01 -6.42 -18.29
C ILE A 224 7.09 -7.48 -18.07
N VAL A 225 8.35 -7.05 -18.17
CA VAL A 225 9.52 -7.88 -17.86
C VAL A 225 10.32 -7.12 -16.81
N LEU A 226 10.45 -7.73 -15.63
CA LEU A 226 11.37 -7.27 -14.59
C LEU A 226 12.58 -8.18 -14.64
N ASN A 227 13.79 -7.62 -14.72
CA ASN A 227 14.96 -8.42 -14.37
C ASN A 227 14.92 -8.73 -12.86
N ALA A 228 15.82 -9.59 -12.39
CA ALA A 228 15.87 -10.00 -10.99
C ALA A 228 15.99 -8.81 -10.03
N ASP A 229 16.82 -7.82 -10.37
CA ASP A 229 17.06 -6.67 -9.51
C ASP A 229 15.83 -5.77 -9.39
N ASP A 230 15.20 -5.45 -10.53
CA ASP A 230 13.93 -4.72 -10.60
C ASP A 230 12.82 -5.46 -9.86
N PHE A 231 12.79 -6.79 -9.94
CA PHE A 231 11.82 -7.60 -9.21
C PHE A 231 12.01 -7.48 -7.70
N TRP A 232 13.25 -7.52 -7.20
CA TRP A 232 13.52 -7.32 -5.78
C TRP A 232 13.17 -5.92 -5.29
N HIS A 233 13.40 -4.88 -6.10
CA HIS A 233 12.93 -3.53 -5.79
C HIS A 233 11.40 -3.49 -5.68
N GLN A 234 10.71 -4.11 -6.63
CA GLN A 234 9.25 -4.18 -6.66
C GLN A 234 8.69 -4.81 -5.38
N LEU A 235 9.31 -5.89 -4.91
CA LEU A 235 8.92 -6.55 -3.66
C LEU A 235 9.13 -5.67 -2.43
N ASN A 236 10.21 -4.91 -2.39
CA ASN A 236 10.49 -3.98 -1.28
C ASN A 236 9.51 -2.80 -1.26
N TYR A 237 9.07 -2.30 -2.43
CA TYR A 237 7.98 -1.32 -2.47
C TYR A 237 6.65 -1.88 -1.95
N HIS A 238 6.32 -3.14 -2.26
CA HIS A 238 5.15 -3.80 -1.67
C HIS A 238 5.28 -3.99 -0.17
N LEU A 239 6.47 -4.33 0.33
CA LEU A 239 6.75 -4.48 1.75
C LEU A 239 6.48 -3.17 2.51
N MET A 240 6.96 -2.04 1.99
CA MET A 240 6.69 -0.71 2.57
C MET A 240 5.22 -0.33 2.46
N HIS A 241 4.59 -0.60 1.32
CA HIS A 241 3.16 -0.33 1.12
C HIS A 241 2.28 -1.01 2.17
N PHE A 242 2.59 -2.26 2.55
CA PHE A 242 1.82 -2.97 3.58
C PHE A 242 1.83 -2.29 4.95
N VAL A 243 2.84 -1.47 5.27
CA VAL A 243 2.93 -0.76 6.56
C VAL A 243 1.69 0.10 6.81
N ASP A 244 1.17 0.78 5.78
CA ASP A 244 0.01 1.67 5.93
C ASP A 244 -1.30 0.93 6.18
N PHE A 245 -1.41 -0.31 5.70
CA PHE A 245 -2.64 -1.11 5.82
C PHE A 245 -2.70 -1.91 7.11
N MET A 246 -1.68 -1.79 7.97
CA MET A 246 -1.69 -2.47 9.24
C MET A 246 -2.70 -1.83 10.19
N PRO A 247 -3.45 -2.64 10.96
CA PRO A 247 -4.27 -2.13 12.05
C PRO A 247 -3.49 -1.25 13.01
N SER A 248 -4.09 -0.19 13.54
CA SER A 248 -3.45 0.60 14.60
C SER A 248 -3.22 -0.19 15.89
N ALA A 249 -4.06 -1.20 16.16
CA ALA A 249 -3.99 -2.02 17.36
C ALA A 249 -4.58 -3.43 17.16
N ASN A 250 -4.34 -4.30 18.14
CA ASN A 250 -4.97 -5.61 18.31
C ASN A 250 -4.65 -6.61 17.18
N TRP A 251 -3.39 -6.67 16.74
CA TRP A 251 -2.98 -7.45 15.58
C TRP A 251 -3.27 -8.94 15.73
N TRP A 252 -3.22 -9.48 16.96
CA TRP A 252 -3.54 -10.89 17.18
C TRP A 252 -4.95 -11.25 16.72
N MET A 253 -5.93 -10.38 16.96
CA MET A 253 -7.30 -10.60 16.51
C MET A 253 -7.42 -10.59 14.99
N ARG A 254 -6.53 -9.88 14.30
CA ARG A 254 -6.52 -9.75 12.84
C ARG A 254 -5.43 -10.60 12.19
N ARG A 255 -4.84 -11.56 12.93
CA ARG A 255 -3.73 -12.40 12.47
C ARG A 255 -4.04 -13.22 11.20
N ASN A 256 -5.32 -13.49 10.96
CA ASN A 256 -5.80 -14.23 9.80
C ASN A 256 -6.38 -13.30 8.71
N ASP A 257 -6.26 -11.98 8.86
CA ASP A 257 -6.62 -11.04 7.79
C ASP A 257 -5.72 -11.25 6.57
N PRO A 258 -6.26 -11.24 5.32
CA PRO A 258 -5.43 -11.45 4.13
C PRO A 258 -4.24 -10.50 4.04
N LEU A 259 -4.40 -9.22 4.38
CA LEU A 259 -3.32 -8.22 4.29
C LEU A 259 -2.21 -8.54 5.31
N MET A 260 -2.58 -8.85 6.56
CA MET A 260 -1.66 -9.27 7.61
C MET A 260 -0.88 -10.54 7.22
N LEU A 261 -1.57 -11.52 6.61
CA LEU A 261 -0.95 -12.76 6.15
C LEU A 261 0.03 -12.51 5.01
N MET A 262 -0.35 -11.72 4.01
CA MET A 262 0.53 -11.38 2.88
C MET A 262 1.74 -10.56 3.34
N PHE A 263 1.55 -9.58 4.24
CA PHE A 263 2.67 -8.81 4.78
C PHE A 263 3.67 -9.72 5.50
N ARG A 264 3.17 -10.63 6.34
CA ARG A 264 4.02 -11.63 7.00
C ARG A 264 4.74 -12.53 6.00
N GLN A 265 4.02 -13.04 5.00
CA GLN A 265 4.60 -13.91 3.98
C GLN A 265 5.71 -13.20 3.20
N LEU A 266 5.45 -11.98 2.71
CA LEU A 266 6.43 -11.20 1.96
C LEU A 266 7.64 -10.82 2.81
N SER A 267 7.41 -10.33 4.03
CA SER A 267 8.46 -10.02 5.01
C SER A 267 9.35 -11.24 5.25
N THR A 268 8.76 -12.40 5.56
CA THR A 268 9.51 -13.64 5.82
C THR A 268 10.26 -14.12 4.59
N PHE A 269 9.64 -14.04 3.42
CA PHE A 269 10.25 -14.45 2.16
C PHE A 269 11.48 -13.59 1.82
N LEU A 270 11.38 -12.26 1.95
CA LEU A 270 12.51 -11.35 1.71
C LEU A 270 13.66 -11.58 2.69
N ASP A 271 13.36 -11.89 3.96
CA ASP A 271 14.37 -12.27 4.95
C ASP A 271 15.08 -13.58 4.57
N GLN A 272 14.31 -14.60 4.19
CA GLN A 272 14.85 -15.90 3.79
C GLN A 272 15.67 -15.84 2.50
N ALA A 273 15.25 -15.02 1.55
CA ALA A 273 15.97 -14.80 0.30
C ALA A 273 17.19 -13.88 0.45
N GLY A 274 17.37 -13.21 1.59
CA GLY A 274 18.41 -12.19 1.76
C GLY A 274 18.20 -10.95 0.89
N GLN A 275 16.95 -10.68 0.48
CA GLN A 275 16.58 -9.60 -0.46
C GLN A 275 15.73 -8.50 0.20
N ARG A 276 15.68 -8.43 1.54
CA ARG A 276 15.17 -7.25 2.24
C ARG A 276 16.15 -6.09 2.06
N ARG A 277 15.74 -5.10 1.28
CA ARG A 277 16.53 -3.91 0.95
C ARG A 277 15.96 -2.65 1.61
N ALA A 278 14.63 -2.55 1.72
CA ALA A 278 13.96 -1.49 2.45
C ALA A 278 13.92 -1.80 3.96
N HIS A 279 14.07 -0.77 4.79
CA HIS A 279 13.93 -0.87 6.23
C HIS A 279 12.44 -0.92 6.62
N VAL A 280 12.02 -2.08 7.13
CA VAL A 280 10.64 -2.31 7.60
C VAL A 280 10.70 -3.19 8.85
N ASP A 281 10.72 -2.54 10.00
CA ASP A 281 10.66 -3.16 11.31
C ASP A 281 9.22 -3.61 11.61
N VAL A 282 9.03 -4.92 11.79
CA VAL A 282 7.72 -5.49 12.08
C VAL A 282 7.84 -6.71 12.98
N VAL A 283 7.00 -6.76 14.01
CA VAL A 283 6.89 -7.90 14.92
C VAL A 283 5.48 -8.43 14.90
N PHE A 284 5.28 -9.57 14.24
CA PHE A 284 3.98 -10.23 14.19
C PHE A 284 3.65 -10.91 15.53
N PRO A 285 2.38 -10.87 15.98
CA PRO A 285 2.00 -11.45 17.26
C PRO A 285 2.09 -12.99 17.22
N ALA A 286 2.92 -13.56 18.09
CA ALA A 286 3.08 -15.01 18.25
C ALA A 286 2.15 -15.62 19.32
N ILE A 287 1.70 -14.80 20.28
CA ILE A 287 0.96 -15.26 21.47
C ILE A 287 -0.46 -14.69 21.44
N PRO A 288 -1.49 -15.49 21.80
CA PRO A 288 -2.83 -14.99 21.96
C PRO A 288 -2.96 -13.83 22.94
N LYS A 289 -3.62 -12.76 22.50
CA LYS A 289 -3.95 -11.60 23.32
C LYS A 289 -5.41 -11.22 23.14
N ALA A 290 -6.07 -10.87 24.23
CA ALA A 290 -7.39 -10.25 24.18
C ALA A 290 -7.25 -8.85 23.54
N PRO A 291 -8.27 -8.36 22.81
CA PRO A 291 -8.27 -6.99 22.34
C PRO A 291 -8.25 -6.01 23.51
N LEU A 292 -7.52 -4.91 23.35
CA LEU A 292 -7.51 -3.77 24.25
C LEU A 292 -8.06 -2.56 23.51
N GLY A 293 -9.02 -1.86 24.12
CA GLY A 293 -9.60 -0.65 23.54
C GLY A 293 -10.37 -0.88 22.23
N GLU A 294 -10.80 -2.10 21.93
CA GLU A 294 -11.69 -2.40 20.79
C GLU A 294 -12.71 -3.43 21.24
N GLU A 295 -13.98 -3.19 20.96
CA GLU A 295 -15.04 -4.17 21.18
C GLU A 295 -15.36 -4.87 19.85
N PRO A 296 -14.95 -6.14 19.68
CA PRO A 296 -15.15 -6.82 18.41
C PRO A 296 -16.61 -7.15 18.19
N THR A 297 -17.13 -6.79 17.02
CA THR A 297 -18.47 -7.19 16.59
C THR A 297 -18.58 -8.71 16.43
N ILE A 298 -19.80 -9.23 16.32
CA ILE A 298 -20.04 -10.65 16.05
C ILE A 298 -19.34 -11.09 14.75
N VAL A 299 -19.40 -10.24 13.71
CA VAL A 299 -18.74 -10.48 12.41
C VAL A 299 -17.22 -10.45 12.56
N GLY A 300 -16.68 -9.49 13.32
CA GLY A 300 -15.25 -9.41 13.63
C GLY A 300 -14.73 -10.66 14.36
N ARG A 301 -15.49 -11.16 15.35
CA ARG A 301 -15.14 -12.41 16.05
C ARG A 301 -15.16 -13.61 15.11
N LEU A 302 -16.21 -13.75 14.30
CA LEU A 302 -16.32 -14.86 13.35
C LEU A 302 -15.18 -14.84 12.33
N SER A 303 -14.91 -13.68 11.73
CA SER A 303 -13.83 -13.54 10.74
C SER A 303 -12.45 -13.81 11.33
N SER A 304 -12.19 -13.41 12.59
CA SER A 304 -10.94 -13.73 13.30
C SER A 304 -10.74 -15.22 13.57
N ALA A 305 -11.83 -15.98 13.66
CA ALA A 305 -11.80 -17.42 13.89
C ALA A 305 -11.62 -18.24 12.60
N LEU A 306 -11.79 -17.63 11.43
CA LEU A 306 -11.58 -18.33 10.16
C LEU A 306 -10.10 -18.77 10.02
N PRO A 307 -9.83 -20.01 9.54
CA PRO A 307 -8.48 -20.45 9.26
C PRO A 307 -7.82 -19.58 8.20
N ALA A 308 -6.52 -19.27 8.38
CA ALA A 308 -5.73 -18.47 7.45
C ALA A 308 -5.84 -18.95 5.98
N SER A 309 -5.81 -20.27 5.76
CA SER A 309 -5.92 -20.87 4.43
C SER A 309 -7.26 -20.58 3.75
N LEU A 310 -8.36 -20.52 4.51
CA LEU A 310 -9.68 -20.19 3.97
C LEU A 310 -9.77 -18.70 3.66
N THR A 311 -9.24 -17.84 4.54
CA THR A 311 -9.22 -16.39 4.34
C THR A 311 -8.41 -16.00 3.10
N LEU A 312 -7.25 -16.63 2.89
CA LEU A 312 -6.45 -16.44 1.67
C LEU A 312 -7.16 -16.93 0.40
N LYS A 313 -7.81 -18.10 0.43
CA LYS A 313 -8.61 -18.59 -0.71
C LYS A 313 -9.75 -17.64 -1.09
N LEU A 314 -10.40 -17.02 -0.11
CA LEU A 314 -11.44 -16.02 -0.37
C LEU A 314 -10.86 -14.77 -1.02
N ALA A 315 -9.72 -14.26 -0.52
CA ALA A 315 -9.03 -13.12 -1.11
C ALA A 315 -8.56 -13.39 -2.54
N GLN A 316 -7.96 -14.57 -2.78
CA GLN A 316 -7.58 -15.06 -4.12
C GLN A 316 -8.78 -15.08 -5.07
N LYS A 317 -9.92 -15.63 -4.63
CA LYS A 317 -11.15 -15.65 -5.43
C LYS A 317 -11.64 -14.24 -5.77
N THR A 318 -11.59 -13.31 -4.82
CA THR A 318 -11.96 -11.91 -5.06
C THR A 318 -11.07 -11.27 -6.13
N ILE A 319 -9.76 -11.49 -6.06
CA ILE A 319 -8.79 -10.86 -6.97
C ILE A 319 -8.82 -11.46 -8.38
N ARG A 320 -9.06 -12.77 -8.49
CA ARG A 320 -9.40 -13.41 -9.76
C ARG A 320 -10.67 -12.80 -10.34
N GLY A 321 -11.72 -12.64 -9.53
CA GLY A 321 -12.96 -11.98 -9.96
C GLY A 321 -12.75 -10.55 -10.47
N TYR A 322 -11.90 -9.75 -9.81
CA TYR A 322 -11.54 -8.42 -10.33
C TYR A 322 -10.78 -8.51 -11.66
N SER A 323 -9.83 -9.44 -11.77
CA SER A 323 -9.04 -9.63 -13.00
C SER A 323 -9.93 -10.09 -14.17
N ASP A 324 -10.79 -11.08 -13.96
CA ASP A 324 -11.72 -11.59 -14.97
C ASP A 324 -12.64 -10.49 -15.51
N LYS A 325 -13.15 -9.61 -14.62
CA LYS A 325 -14.06 -8.50 -15.00
C LYS A 325 -13.45 -7.52 -16.00
N ILE A 326 -12.12 -7.36 -16.03
CA ILE A 326 -11.42 -6.47 -16.97
C ILE A 326 -10.57 -7.25 -17.98
N GLY A 327 -10.66 -8.58 -17.97
CA GLY A 327 -9.85 -9.45 -18.84
C GLY A 327 -8.35 -9.43 -18.52
N HIS A 328 -7.94 -9.08 -17.29
CA HIS A 328 -6.54 -9.08 -16.88
C HIS A 328 -5.99 -10.51 -16.73
N ASN A 329 -4.85 -10.77 -17.37
CA ASN A 329 -4.16 -12.05 -17.35
C ASN A 329 -3.21 -12.15 -16.15
N LEU A 330 -3.56 -13.02 -15.19
CA LEU A 330 -2.73 -13.33 -14.02
C LEU A 330 -1.59 -14.33 -14.30
N GLY A 331 -1.36 -14.68 -15.57
CA GLY A 331 -0.23 -15.51 -15.97
C GLY A 331 1.10 -14.81 -15.71
N TYR A 332 2.08 -15.57 -15.24
CA TYR A 332 3.46 -15.10 -15.10
C TYR A 332 4.43 -16.20 -15.53
N ARG A 333 5.69 -15.83 -15.72
CA ARG A 333 6.78 -16.77 -16.00
C ARG A 333 8.05 -16.30 -15.27
N LEU A 334 8.68 -17.24 -14.55
CA LEU A 334 10.00 -17.06 -13.97
C LEU A 334 11.05 -17.61 -14.93
N VAL A 335 12.09 -16.83 -15.20
CA VAL A 335 13.26 -17.25 -15.98
C VAL A 335 14.42 -17.43 -15.02
N TRP A 336 15.02 -18.62 -15.04
CA TRP A 336 16.14 -19.00 -14.19
C TRP A 336 17.39 -19.27 -15.03
N GLY A 337 18.56 -18.97 -14.48
CA GLY A 337 19.87 -19.16 -15.09
C GLY A 337 20.39 -20.58 -15.10
#